data_AF-A0A371DHA4-F1
#
_entry.id   AF-A0A371DHA4-F1
#
_cell.length_a   1.000
_cell.length_b   1.000
_cell.length_c   1.000
_cell.angle_alpha   90.00
_cell.angle_beta   90.00
_cell.angle_gamma   90.00
#
_symmetry.space_group_name_H-M   'P 1'
#
loop_
_entity.id
_entity.type
_entity.pdbx_description
1 polymer ?
#
loop_
_entity_poly.entity_id
_entity_poly.type
_entity_poly.pdbx_seq_one_letter_code
_entity_poly.pdbx_strand_id
1 'polypeptide(L)'
;MSIKHVENTTQLDGILSQSKDKLSVIDFHATWCGPCHMIAPTFESLSKQYPKVNFIKCDVDQGKDIAGRYRVTAMPTFVFLKGTDEVDRIRGANKSALEETLRRLSTGGSSGTFTGKGHTLGGGSGNSTTGFGGGGGVAAFQALDPQVKVLLCLLGGYMLFWYLS
;
A
#
# COMPACT_ATOMS: atom_id res chain seq x y z
N MET A 1 -23.66 3.45 -3.50
CA MET A 1 -23.38 3.97 -2.13
C MET A 1 -22.78 5.35 -2.28
N SER A 2 -23.09 6.27 -1.38
CA SER A 2 -22.62 7.66 -1.46
C SER A 2 -21.12 7.76 -1.16
N ILE A 3 -20.41 8.57 -1.94
CA ILE A 3 -19.03 8.96 -1.65
C ILE A 3 -19.03 9.84 -0.39
N LYS A 4 -18.11 9.57 0.54
CA LYS A 4 -17.94 10.38 1.75
C LYS A 4 -16.89 11.47 1.51
N HIS A 5 -17.19 12.70 1.88
CA HIS A 5 -16.23 13.79 1.86
C HIS A 5 -15.66 14.00 3.26
N VAL A 6 -14.33 14.09 3.36
CA VAL A 6 -13.63 14.30 4.63
C VAL A 6 -12.71 15.51 4.51
N GLU A 7 -12.70 16.32 5.56
CA GLU A 7 -11.90 17.55 5.65
C GLU A 7 -11.02 17.59 6.91
N ASN A 8 -11.27 16.68 7.86
CA ASN A 8 -10.52 16.63 9.12
C ASN A 8 -10.16 15.19 9.47
N THR A 9 -8.95 15.03 9.98
CA THR A 9 -8.40 13.80 10.55
C THR A 9 -9.38 13.05 11.46
N THR A 10 -10.05 13.73 12.39
CA THR A 10 -10.97 13.06 13.33
C THR A 10 -12.14 12.39 12.63
N GLN A 11 -12.66 13.04 11.58
CA GLN A 11 -13.75 12.50 10.77
C GLN A 11 -13.29 11.26 9.99
N LEU A 12 -12.07 11.32 9.43
CA LEU A 12 -11.47 10.18 8.75
C LEU A 12 -11.28 9.00 9.71
N ASP A 13 -10.66 9.23 10.87
CA ASP A 13 -10.38 8.20 11.87
C ASP A 13 -11.67 7.54 12.38
N GLY A 14 -12.75 8.32 12.52
CA GLY A 14 -14.08 7.79 12.85
C GLY A 14 -14.64 6.84 11.76
N ILE A 15 -14.51 7.21 10.49
CA ILE A 15 -14.97 6.37 9.36
C ILE A 15 -14.14 5.09 9.25
N LEU A 16 -12.82 5.19 9.41
CA LEU A 16 -11.91 4.05 9.36
C LEU A 16 -12.16 3.09 10.54
N SER A 17 -12.41 3.63 11.74
CA SER A 17 -12.71 2.83 12.93
C SER A 17 -14.01 2.02 12.80
N GLN A 18 -15.03 2.57 12.12
CA GLN A 18 -16.28 1.85 11.82
C GLN A 18 -16.13 0.79 10.72
N SER A 19 -15.03 0.83 9.97
CA SER A 19 -14.86 0.09 8.72
C SER A 19 -13.58 -0.75 8.72
N LYS A 20 -13.13 -1.24 9.88
CA LYS A 20 -11.89 -2.01 10.00
C LYS A 20 -11.83 -3.23 9.07
N ASP A 21 -12.97 -3.88 8.86
CA ASP A 21 -13.06 -5.09 8.03
C ASP A 21 -13.29 -4.79 6.54
N LYS A 22 -13.50 -3.52 6.17
CA LYS A 22 -13.81 -3.10 4.80
C LYS A 22 -12.63 -2.36 4.18
N LEU A 23 -12.41 -2.59 2.90
CA LEU A 23 -11.50 -1.77 2.12
C LEU A 23 -12.04 -0.33 2.03
N SER A 24 -11.19 0.64 2.33
CA SER A 24 -11.47 2.06 2.18
C SER A 24 -10.50 2.67 1.19
N VAL A 25 -10.97 3.51 0.29
CA VAL A 25 -10.17 4.19 -0.72
C VAL A 25 -10.35 5.68 -0.57
N ILE A 26 -9.25 6.39 -0.36
CA ILE A 26 -9.21 7.85 -0.24
C ILE A 26 -8.65 8.42 -1.54
N ASP A 27 -9.46 9.25 -2.22
CA ASP A 27 -9.04 10.08 -3.34
C ASP A 27 -8.63 11.46 -2.82
N PHE A 28 -7.33 11.73 -2.87
CA PHE A 28 -6.77 13.04 -2.60
C PHE A 28 -6.79 13.88 -3.87
N HIS A 29 -7.70 14.85 -3.89
CA HIS A 29 -7.92 15.73 -5.04
C HIS A 29 -7.80 17.21 -4.66
N ALA A 30 -7.79 18.06 -5.68
CA ALA A 30 -7.90 19.51 -5.52
C ALA A 30 -8.88 20.05 -6.57
N THR A 31 -9.60 21.12 -6.26
CA THR A 31 -10.57 21.74 -7.19
C THR A 31 -9.90 22.32 -8.44
N TRP A 32 -8.66 22.79 -8.31
CA TRP A 32 -7.84 23.36 -9.39
C TRP A 32 -7.07 22.30 -10.21
N CYS A 33 -7.16 21.01 -9.84
CA CYS A 33 -6.44 19.94 -10.51
C CYS A 33 -7.21 19.43 -11.74
N GLY A 34 -6.77 19.81 -12.94
CA GLY A 34 -7.34 19.33 -14.22
C GLY A 34 -7.44 17.80 -14.34
N PRO A 35 -6.35 17.03 -14.10
CA PRO A 35 -6.40 15.57 -14.16
C PRO A 35 -7.37 14.92 -13.18
N CYS A 36 -7.65 15.57 -12.04
CA CYS A 36 -8.58 15.08 -11.04
C CYS A 36 -10.02 15.06 -11.56
N HIS A 37 -10.41 16.06 -12.36
CA HIS A 37 -11.74 16.11 -12.99
C HIS A 37 -11.95 14.96 -13.99
N MET A 38 -10.89 14.51 -14.68
CA MET A 38 -10.98 13.40 -15.65
C MET A 38 -11.22 12.03 -15.00
N ILE A 39 -10.74 11.84 -13.77
CA ILE A 39 -10.84 10.56 -13.04
C ILE A 39 -12.05 10.51 -12.10
N ALA A 40 -12.56 11.67 -11.66
CA ALA A 40 -13.73 11.79 -10.80
C ALA A 40 -14.95 10.94 -11.24
N PRO A 41 -15.41 10.97 -12.51
CA PRO A 41 -16.56 10.15 -12.93
C PRO A 41 -16.25 8.64 -12.90
N THR A 42 -14.99 8.26 -13.13
CA THR A 42 -14.57 6.85 -12.99
C THR A 42 -14.61 6.42 -11.53
N PHE A 43 -14.10 7.25 -10.61
CA PHE A 43 -14.17 6.99 -9.17
C PHE A 43 -15.62 6.87 -8.68
N GLU A 44 -16.51 7.72 -9.17
CA GLU A 44 -17.95 7.64 -8.91
C GLU A 44 -18.59 6.34 -9.44
N SER A 45 -18.26 5.93 -10.66
CA SER A 45 -18.72 4.65 -11.21
C SER A 45 -18.26 3.48 -10.36
N LEU A 46 -17.00 3.48 -9.92
CA LEU A 46 -16.45 2.43 -9.07
C LEU A 46 -17.12 2.35 -7.70
N SER A 47 -17.50 3.49 -7.12
CA SER A 47 -18.27 3.52 -5.86
C SER A 47 -19.66 2.88 -5.98
N LYS A 48 -20.24 2.88 -7.17
CA LYS A 48 -21.50 2.18 -7.47
C LYS A 48 -21.27 0.68 -7.68
N GLN A 49 -20.19 0.32 -8.37
CA GLN A 49 -19.86 -1.09 -8.65
C GLN A 49 -19.40 -1.87 -7.41
N TYR A 50 -18.69 -1.21 -6.47
CA TYR A 50 -18.14 -1.83 -5.27
C TYR A 50 -18.80 -1.31 -3.99
N PRO A 51 -20.08 -1.63 -3.71
CA PRO A 51 -20.80 -1.11 -2.54
C PRO A 51 -20.25 -1.58 -1.19
N LYS A 52 -19.38 -2.61 -1.18
CA LYS A 52 -18.70 -3.12 0.01
C LYS A 52 -17.44 -2.33 0.37
N VAL A 53 -16.96 -1.47 -0.53
CA VAL A 53 -15.77 -0.63 -0.36
C VAL A 53 -16.21 0.78 0.00
N ASN A 54 -15.51 1.42 0.93
CA ASN A 54 -15.77 2.81 1.26
C ASN A 54 -14.98 3.71 0.31
N PHE A 55 -15.69 4.58 -0.40
CA PHE A 55 -15.08 5.60 -1.25
C PHE A 55 -15.12 6.94 -0.53
N ILE A 56 -13.95 7.53 -0.34
CA ILE A 56 -13.73 8.75 0.42
C ILE A 56 -13.01 9.74 -0.48
N LYS A 57 -13.45 11.00 -0.49
CA LYS A 57 -12.77 12.11 -1.16
C LYS A 57 -12.25 13.08 -0.12
N CYS A 58 -10.98 13.44 -0.25
CA CYS A 58 -10.31 14.42 0.59
C CYS A 58 -9.80 15.54 -0.32
N ASP A 59 -10.29 16.76 -0.10
CA ASP A 59 -9.69 17.93 -0.73
C ASP A 59 -8.40 18.27 0.02
N VAL A 60 -7.28 18.35 -0.68
CA VAL A 60 -5.98 18.67 -0.08
C VAL A 60 -5.91 20.10 0.46
N ASP A 61 -6.75 21.02 -0.03
CA ASP A 61 -6.80 22.41 0.43
C ASP A 61 -7.60 22.55 1.73
N GLN A 62 -8.63 21.72 1.93
CA GLN A 62 -9.41 21.69 3.17
C GLN A 62 -8.81 20.75 4.22
N GLY A 63 -8.46 19.52 3.82
CA GLY A 63 -7.88 18.47 4.66
C GLY A 63 -6.36 18.41 4.61
N LYS A 64 -5.68 19.55 4.84
CA LYS A 64 -4.21 19.66 4.80
C LYS A 64 -3.52 18.75 5.80
N ASP A 65 -4.13 18.56 6.96
CA ASP A 65 -3.71 17.63 8.01
C ASP A 65 -3.72 16.17 7.53
N ILE A 66 -4.79 15.76 6.86
CA ILE A 66 -4.92 14.42 6.27
C ILE A 66 -3.90 14.25 5.14
N ALA A 67 -3.83 15.20 4.21
CA ALA A 67 -2.88 15.17 3.10
C ALA A 67 -1.42 15.09 3.58
N GLY A 68 -1.09 15.82 4.64
CA GLY A 68 0.21 15.77 5.32
C GLY A 68 0.49 14.41 5.95
N ARG A 69 -0.48 13.81 6.65
CA ARG A 69 -0.37 12.48 7.26
C ARG A 69 -0.01 11.40 6.24
N TYR A 70 -0.65 11.41 5.08
CA TYR A 70 -0.41 10.43 4.01
C TYR A 70 0.68 10.87 3.01
N ARG A 71 1.37 11.99 3.28
CA ARG A 71 2.48 12.53 2.47
C ARG A 71 2.11 12.69 0.99
N VAL A 72 0.92 13.22 0.74
CA VAL A 72 0.43 13.47 -0.62
C VAL A 72 1.25 14.61 -1.23
N THR A 73 1.89 14.31 -2.36
CA THR A 73 2.80 15.24 -3.06
C THR A 73 2.33 15.57 -4.49
N ALA A 74 1.38 14.80 -5.01
CA ALA A 74 0.81 14.98 -6.33
C ALA A 74 -0.67 14.57 -6.30
N MET A 75 -1.50 15.22 -7.12
CA MET A 75 -2.92 14.91 -7.22
C MET A 75 -3.26 14.51 -8.67
N PRO A 76 -4.18 13.56 -8.88
CA PRO A 76 -4.86 12.77 -7.83
C PRO A 76 -3.93 11.71 -7.24
N THR A 77 -4.08 11.42 -5.95
CA THR A 77 -3.45 10.26 -5.31
C THR A 77 -4.53 9.44 -4.63
N PHE A 78 -4.57 8.14 -4.93
CA PHE A 78 -5.49 7.20 -4.32
C PHE A 78 -4.75 6.35 -3.29
N VAL A 79 -5.23 6.36 -2.06
CA VAL A 79 -4.67 5.54 -0.97
C VAL A 79 -5.70 4.48 -0.59
N PHE A 80 -5.26 3.23 -0.57
CA PHE A 80 -6.08 2.08 -0.20
C PHE A 80 -5.75 1.67 1.24
N LEU A 81 -6.78 1.61 2.08
CA LEU A 81 -6.68 1.32 3.49
C LEU A 81 -7.53 0.10 3.85
N LYS A 82 -7.04 -0.75 4.74
CA LYS A 82 -7.87 -1.72 5.48
C LYS A 82 -7.75 -1.38 6.95
N GLY A 83 -8.83 -0.84 7.53
CA GLY A 83 -8.76 -0.20 8.84
C GLY A 83 -7.81 1.01 8.82
N THR A 84 -6.70 0.92 9.54
CA THR A 84 -5.68 1.97 9.65
C THR A 84 -4.46 1.73 8.77
N ASP A 85 -4.36 0.56 8.15
CA ASP A 85 -3.14 0.14 7.45
C ASP A 85 -3.24 0.44 5.95
N GLU A 86 -2.21 1.11 5.42
CA GLU A 86 -2.05 1.36 3.98
C GLU A 86 -1.65 0.07 3.28
N VAL A 87 -2.54 -0.46 2.45
CA VAL A 87 -2.32 -1.70 1.69
C VAL A 87 -1.78 -1.42 0.30
N ASP A 88 -2.13 -0.27 -0.28
CA ASP A 88 -1.66 0.13 -1.61
C ASP A 88 -1.85 1.63 -1.85
N ARG A 89 -1.15 2.16 -2.86
CA ARG A 89 -1.27 3.56 -3.26
C ARG A 89 -1.01 3.72 -4.75
N ILE A 90 -1.85 4.53 -5.39
CA ILE A 90 -1.73 4.89 -6.80
C ILE A 90 -1.57 6.40 -6.90
N ARG A 91 -0.57 6.86 -7.64
CA ARG A 91 -0.38 8.28 -7.95
C ARG A 91 -0.79 8.55 -9.40
N GLY A 92 -1.47 9.66 -9.62
CA GLY A 92 -1.94 10.10 -10.93
C GLY A 92 -3.28 9.51 -11.35
N ALA A 93 -3.84 10.04 -12.43
CA ALA A 93 -5.15 9.69 -12.97
C ALA A 93 -5.14 8.36 -13.76
N ASN A 94 -4.66 7.28 -13.15
CA ASN A 94 -4.58 5.96 -13.79
C ASN A 94 -5.83 5.12 -13.50
N LYS A 95 -6.74 5.06 -14.49
CA LYS A 95 -8.00 4.30 -14.43
C LYS A 95 -7.76 2.79 -14.27
N SER A 96 -6.90 2.22 -15.12
CA SER A 96 -6.67 0.78 -15.16
C SER A 96 -6.06 0.26 -13.85
N ALA A 97 -5.06 0.96 -13.32
CA ALA A 97 -4.43 0.57 -12.06
C ALA A 97 -5.42 0.64 -10.88
N LEU A 98 -6.30 1.65 -10.87
CA LEU A 98 -7.32 1.82 -9.84
C LEU A 98 -8.32 0.66 -9.85
N GLU A 99 -8.82 0.29 -11.03
CA GLU A 99 -9.76 -0.81 -11.23
C GLU A 99 -9.15 -2.17 -10.85
N GLU A 100 -7.92 -2.43 -11.30
CA GLU A 100 -7.21 -3.67 -11.00
C GLU A 100 -6.92 -3.83 -9.51
N THR A 101 -6.48 -2.75 -8.85
CA THR A 101 -6.21 -2.74 -7.41
C THR A 101 -7.49 -2.94 -6.60
N LEU A 102 -8.58 -2.29 -6.98
CA LEU A 102 -9.90 -2.52 -6.37
C LEU A 102 -10.34 -3.98 -6.53
N ARG A 103 -10.22 -4.54 -7.73
CA ARG A 103 -10.58 -5.95 -8.00
C ARG A 103 -9.74 -6.92 -7.16
N ARG A 104 -8.43 -6.69 -7.07
CA ARG A 104 -7.50 -7.52 -6.27
C ARG A 104 -7.75 -7.41 -4.78
N LEU A 105 -8.01 -6.22 -4.26
CA LEU A 105 -8.16 -6.01 -2.81
C LEU A 105 -9.57 -6.34 -2.30
N SER A 106 -10.60 -6.17 -3.13
CA SER A 106 -12.00 -6.47 -2.80
C SER A 106 -12.29 -7.97 -2.67
N THR A 107 -11.50 -8.83 -3.32
CA THR A 107 -11.65 -10.30 -3.28
C THR A 107 -10.90 -10.96 -2.13
N GLY A 108 -10.32 -10.18 -1.22
CA GLY A 108 -9.64 -10.72 -0.04
C GLY A 108 -8.23 -11.20 -0.33
N GLY A 109 -7.34 -10.27 -0.70
CA GLY A 109 -5.91 -10.34 -0.39
C GLY A 109 -5.19 -11.64 -0.73
N SER A 110 -4.93 -11.85 -2.01
CA SER A 110 -3.65 -12.46 -2.43
C SER A 110 -2.98 -11.48 -3.37
N SER A 111 -2.15 -10.61 -2.82
CA SER A 111 -0.95 -10.19 -3.54
C SER A 111 -0.17 -11.48 -3.77
N GLY A 112 -0.42 -12.12 -4.91
CA GLY A 112 0.33 -13.27 -5.32
C GLY A 112 1.81 -12.87 -5.31
N THR A 113 2.58 -13.55 -4.47
CA THR A 113 3.83 -14.15 -4.92
C THR A 113 3.74 -14.34 -6.43
N PHE A 114 4.57 -13.63 -7.18
CA PHE A 114 4.69 -13.78 -8.61
C PHE A 114 5.12 -15.22 -8.91
N THR A 115 4.15 -16.13 -8.95
CA THR A 115 4.29 -17.51 -9.43
C THR A 115 3.98 -17.49 -10.92
N GLY A 116 4.64 -16.59 -11.65
CA GLY A 116 4.77 -16.73 -13.09
C GLY A 116 5.87 -17.73 -13.33
N LYS A 117 5.54 -18.92 -13.83
CA LYS A 117 6.53 -19.85 -14.39
C LYS A 117 7.19 -19.10 -15.55
N GLY A 118 8.36 -18.53 -15.31
CA GLY A 118 9.08 -17.73 -16.29
C GLY A 118 9.26 -18.53 -17.57
N HIS A 119 8.65 -18.08 -18.66
CA HIS A 119 8.95 -18.59 -19.98
C HIS A 119 10.21 -17.88 -20.46
N THR A 120 11.38 -18.47 -20.18
CA THR A 120 12.63 -18.06 -20.81
C THR A 120 12.55 -18.43 -22.29
N LEU A 121 12.45 -17.44 -23.17
CA LEU A 121 12.67 -17.65 -24.59
C LEU A 121 14.19 -17.87 -24.77
N GLY A 122 14.57 -19.06 -25.22
CA GLY A 122 15.96 -19.54 -25.33
C GLY A 122 16.85 -18.70 -26.25
N GLY A 123 18.16 -18.92 -26.33
CA GLY A 123 18.99 -19.97 -25.75
C GLY A 123 20.47 -19.68 -26.03
N GLY A 124 21.35 -20.59 -25.60
CA GLY A 124 22.78 -20.51 -25.91
C GLY A 124 23.62 -21.43 -25.03
N SER A 125 23.87 -22.63 -25.54
CA SER A 125 24.81 -23.64 -25.04
C SER A 125 26.22 -23.05 -24.82
N GLY A 126 26.90 -23.40 -23.72
CA GLY A 126 28.28 -22.97 -23.47
C GLY A 126 28.88 -23.33 -22.11
N ASN A 127 29.12 -24.62 -21.87
CA ASN A 127 30.23 -25.22 -21.12
C ASN A 127 30.58 -24.76 -19.67
N SER A 128 30.22 -25.62 -18.73
CA SER A 128 31.08 -26.27 -17.72
C SER A 128 32.00 -25.46 -16.78
N THR A 129 31.84 -25.80 -15.50
CA THR A 129 32.90 -26.02 -14.48
C THR A 129 33.47 -24.81 -13.74
N THR A 130 32.99 -24.61 -12.51
CA THR A 130 33.72 -24.53 -11.22
C THR A 130 32.74 -23.92 -10.20
N GLY A 131 32.24 -24.56 -9.14
CA GLY A 131 32.76 -25.64 -8.33
C GLY A 131 33.47 -25.09 -7.11
N PHE A 132 32.74 -24.76 -6.03
CA PHE A 132 33.13 -24.65 -4.60
C PHE A 132 31.83 -24.23 -3.86
N GLY A 133 31.31 -24.79 -2.76
CA GLY A 133 31.77 -25.77 -1.78
C GLY A 133 31.13 -25.39 -0.42
N GLY A 134 30.56 -26.37 0.31
CA GLY A 134 30.15 -26.26 1.73
C GLY A 134 28.71 -25.77 1.95
N GLY A 135 27.78 -26.55 2.51
CA GLY A 135 27.73 -27.01 3.91
C GLY A 135 26.60 -26.21 4.59
N GLY A 136 25.41 -26.76 4.84
CA GLY A 136 25.12 -27.54 6.03
C GLY A 136 24.48 -26.66 7.12
N GLY A 137 23.15 -26.74 7.27
CA GLY A 137 22.40 -26.37 8.47
C GLY A 137 22.27 -24.87 8.80
N VAL A 138 21.08 -24.29 8.62
CA VAL A 138 20.07 -24.11 9.68
C VAL A 138 18.85 -23.40 9.09
N ALA A 139 17.71 -24.04 9.26
CA ALA A 139 16.42 -23.46 8.94
C ALA A 139 16.14 -22.23 9.84
N ALA A 140 15.39 -21.28 9.28
CA ALA A 140 14.45 -20.42 10.01
C ALA A 140 14.96 -19.17 10.77
N PHE A 141 15.91 -18.39 10.22
CA PHE A 141 16.14 -17.00 10.70
C PHE A 141 16.27 -15.92 9.63
N GLN A 142 16.13 -16.26 8.34
CA GLN A 142 16.46 -15.37 7.23
C GLN A 142 15.25 -14.63 6.62
N ALA A 143 14.11 -14.65 7.30
CA ALA A 143 12.87 -14.01 6.85
C ALA A 143 12.33 -12.96 7.84
N LEU A 144 13.22 -12.28 8.57
CA LEU A 144 12.83 -11.12 9.39
C LEU A 144 13.34 -9.83 8.74
N ASP A 145 12.43 -8.86 8.69
CA ASP A 145 12.58 -7.54 8.07
C ASP A 145 13.83 -6.80 8.58
N PRO A 146 14.62 -6.14 7.69
CA PRO A 146 15.85 -5.44 8.06
C PRO A 146 15.64 -4.37 9.15
N GLN A 147 14.43 -3.84 9.31
CA GLN A 147 14.12 -2.88 10.38
C GLN A 147 14.07 -3.53 11.77
N VAL A 148 13.62 -4.78 11.88
CA VAL A 148 13.57 -5.52 13.16
C VAL A 148 14.98 -5.87 13.65
N LYS A 149 15.91 -6.11 12.71
CA LYS A 149 17.31 -6.41 13.02
C LYS A 149 18.04 -5.21 13.63
N VAL A 150 17.77 -4.00 13.12
CA VAL A 150 18.33 -2.75 13.68
C VAL A 150 17.75 -2.45 15.07
N LEU A 151 16.44 -2.66 15.25
CA LEU A 151 15.78 -2.46 16.54
C LEU A 151 16.33 -3.42 17.62
N LEU A 152 16.55 -4.70 17.27
CA LEU A 152 17.15 -5.69 18.18
C LEU A 152 18.61 -5.37 18.49
N CYS A 153 19.40 -4.89 17.52
CA CYS A 153 20.78 -4.46 17.78
C CYS A 153 20.84 -3.23 18.71
N LEU A 154 19.93 -2.26 18.54
CA LEU A 154 19.86 -1.08 19.41
C LEU A 154 19.42 -1.44 20.84
N LEU A 155 18.40 -2.29 20.98
CA LEU A 155 17.93 -2.75 22.30
C LEU A 155 18.96 -3.65 23.00
N GLY A 156 19.62 -4.53 22.25
CA GLY A 156 20.70 -5.38 22.77
C GLY A 156 21.92 -4.59 23.21
N GLY A 157 22.33 -3.58 22.43
CA GLY A 157 23.41 -2.67 22.80
C GLY A 157 23.08 -1.82 24.03
N TYR A 158 21.83 -1.35 24.14
CA TYR A 158 21.36 -0.59 25.30
C TYR A 158 21.28 -1.45 26.58
N MET A 159 20.80 -2.69 26.47
CA MET A 159 20.77 -3.65 27.59
C MET A 159 22.17 -4.03 28.08
N LEU A 160 23.13 -4.22 27.16
CA LEU A 160 24.51 -4.55 27.54
C LEU A 160 25.23 -3.36 28.19
N PHE A 161 24.95 -2.14 27.73
CA PHE A 161 25.49 -0.90 28.30
C PHE A 161 24.92 -0.62 29.71
N TRP A 162 23.66 -0.97 29.96
CA TRP A 162 23.02 -0.84 31.27
C TRP A 162 23.46 -1.92 32.27
N TYR A 163 23.89 -3.09 31.79
CA TYR A 163 24.37 -4.18 32.65
C TYR A 163 25.84 -4.01 33.08
N LEU A 164 26.62 -3.17 32.39
CA LEU A 164 28.04 -2.91 32.69
C LEU A 164 28.32 -1.55 33.37
N SER A 165 27.29 -0.79 33.73
CA SER A 165 27.36 0.45 34.53
C SER A 165 26.68 0.25 35.88
#